data_AF-A0A838VUE8-F1
#
_entry.id   AF-A0A838VUE8-F1
#
_cell.length_a   1.000
_cell.length_b   1.000
_cell.length_c   1.000
_cell.angle_alpha   90.00
_cell.angle_beta   90.00
_cell.angle_gamma   90.00
#
_symmetry.space_group_name_H-M   'P 1'
#
loop_
_entity.id
_entity.type
_entity.pdbx_description
1 polymer ?
#
loop_
_entity_poly.entity_id
_entity_poly.type
_entity_poly.pdbx_seq_one_letter_code
_entity_poly.pdbx_strand_id
1 'polypeptide(L)'
;IAYRRSLDILIYLALTHFDQRPTVQKLAPELRHDIKAFFGSYQEACEVADRMLFSLGKPGVTQTACQKSKIGKHTRSALYVHVCTLQEIDPLLRIYEGCASRTIGRVDGATLVKFCTDKQQISYLFYPEFDTDPHPALHTSINIDLKTLDITHRDYSTSANPPILHRKETFITLSHPLYAQFAQLTSQEDELGLLKDKSEIGTRDGWQKHLNEHGVELRGHCVFSRKKSRKSRNKSGD
;
A
#
# COMPACT_ATOMS: atom_id res chain seq x y z
N ILE A 1 -13.61 18.12 -7.07
CA ILE A 1 -12.60 18.39 -8.13
C ILE A 1 -11.67 19.55 -7.73
N ALA A 2 -12.19 20.74 -7.43
CA ALA A 2 -11.38 21.90 -7.01
C ALA A 2 -10.46 21.66 -5.79
N TYR A 3 -11.00 21.06 -4.72
CA TYR A 3 -10.20 20.76 -3.51
C TYR A 3 -9.03 19.79 -3.75
N ARG A 4 -9.24 18.74 -4.56
CA ARG A 4 -8.16 17.80 -4.92
C ARG A 4 -7.06 18.51 -5.71
N ARG A 5 -7.46 19.36 -6.65
CA ARG A 5 -6.54 20.19 -7.44
C ARG A 5 -5.71 21.12 -6.56
N SER A 6 -6.31 21.79 -5.56
CA SER A 6 -5.54 22.62 -4.63
C SER A 6 -4.52 21.81 -3.83
N LEU A 7 -4.87 20.59 -3.38
CA LEU A 7 -3.92 19.72 -2.68
C LEU A 7 -2.77 19.26 -3.59
N ASP A 8 -3.07 18.90 -4.83
CA ASP A 8 -2.05 18.48 -5.81
C ASP A 8 -1.04 19.61 -6.08
N ILE A 9 -1.50 20.87 -6.11
CA ILE A 9 -0.64 22.05 -6.21
C ILE A 9 0.29 22.18 -5.00
N LEU A 10 -0.24 22.04 -3.79
CA LEU A 10 0.59 22.12 -2.57
C LEU A 10 1.64 21.01 -2.53
N ILE A 11 1.27 19.79 -2.92
CA ILE A 11 2.20 18.66 -2.99
C ILE A 11 3.31 18.95 -4.01
N TYR A 12 2.94 19.45 -5.20
CA TYR A 12 3.91 19.85 -6.23
C TYR A 12 4.88 20.93 -5.72
N LEU A 13 4.36 21.99 -5.09
CA LEU A 13 5.19 23.07 -4.55
C LEU A 13 6.09 22.59 -3.40
N ALA A 14 5.59 21.70 -2.55
CA ALA A 14 6.35 21.10 -1.46
C ALA A 14 7.51 20.24 -2.01
N LEU A 15 7.26 19.39 -2.99
CA LEU A 15 8.28 18.50 -3.55
C LEU A 15 9.32 19.23 -4.41
N THR A 16 8.95 20.37 -5.00
CA THR A 16 9.88 21.24 -5.75
C THR A 16 10.71 22.14 -4.84
N HIS A 17 10.46 22.18 -3.52
CA HIS A 17 11.31 22.88 -2.56
C HIS A 17 12.72 22.27 -2.46
N PHE A 18 12.86 20.95 -2.69
CA PHE A 18 14.17 20.28 -2.69
C PHE A 18 15.04 20.66 -3.90
N ASP A 19 14.41 21.19 -4.95
CA ASP A 19 15.07 21.76 -6.12
C ASP A 19 14.93 23.29 -6.10
N GLN A 20 15.33 23.94 -7.19
CA GLN A 20 14.93 25.32 -7.40
C GLN A 20 13.48 25.37 -7.89
N ARG A 21 12.55 25.75 -7.01
CA ARG A 21 11.14 26.00 -7.40
C ARG A 21 11.08 26.88 -8.66
N PRO A 22 10.22 26.55 -9.64
CA PRO A 22 10.08 27.38 -10.83
C PRO A 22 9.59 28.78 -10.46
N THR A 23 10.00 29.78 -11.23
CA THR A 23 9.40 31.12 -11.10
C THR A 23 7.96 31.08 -11.62
N VAL A 24 7.11 32.00 -11.14
CA VAL A 24 5.70 32.07 -11.56
C VAL A 24 5.56 32.12 -13.08
N GLN A 25 6.44 32.83 -13.79
CA GLN A 25 6.36 32.94 -15.25
C GLN A 25 6.59 31.61 -15.96
N LYS A 26 7.37 30.69 -15.37
CA LYS A 26 7.66 29.36 -15.92
C LYS A 26 6.54 28.34 -15.66
N LEU A 27 5.57 28.66 -14.81
CA LEU A 27 4.41 27.80 -14.58
C LEU A 27 3.45 27.86 -15.77
N ALA A 28 2.83 26.72 -16.07
CA ALA A 28 1.76 26.64 -17.05
C ALA A 28 0.62 27.62 -16.70
N PRO A 29 -0.01 28.29 -17.70
CA PRO A 29 -1.04 29.29 -17.45
C PRO A 29 -2.18 28.79 -16.54
N GLU A 30 -2.59 27.55 -16.70
CA GLU A 30 -3.64 26.91 -15.90
C GLU A 30 -3.24 26.88 -14.43
N LEU A 31 -2.02 26.41 -14.14
CA LEU A 31 -1.49 26.32 -12.79
C LEU A 31 -1.37 27.71 -12.12
N ARG A 32 -1.03 28.75 -12.88
CA ARG A 32 -1.02 30.13 -12.36
C ARG A 32 -2.41 30.60 -11.96
N HIS A 33 -3.41 30.34 -12.79
CA HIS A 33 -4.80 30.70 -12.50
C HIS A 33 -5.32 29.96 -11.27
N ASP A 34 -5.03 28.66 -11.17
CA ASP A 34 -5.40 27.86 -10.00
C ASP A 34 -4.73 28.35 -8.72
N ILE A 35 -3.44 28.66 -8.78
CA ILE A 35 -2.71 29.17 -7.62
C ILE A 35 -3.32 30.48 -7.13
N LYS A 36 -3.60 31.40 -8.06
CA LYS A 36 -4.26 32.67 -7.72
C LYS A 36 -5.67 32.44 -7.15
N ALA A 37 -6.43 31.51 -7.72
CA ALA A 37 -7.81 31.22 -7.29
C ALA A 37 -7.87 30.53 -5.92
N PHE A 38 -6.94 29.63 -5.60
CA PHE A 38 -6.97 28.83 -4.38
C PHE A 38 -6.18 29.44 -3.22
N PHE A 39 -5.10 30.17 -3.51
CA PHE A 39 -4.14 30.63 -2.49
C PHE A 39 -3.92 32.15 -2.49
N GLY A 40 -4.51 32.90 -3.43
CA GLY A 40 -4.29 34.34 -3.58
C GLY A 40 -3.05 34.66 -4.40
N SER A 41 -1.89 34.15 -3.97
CA SER A 41 -0.61 34.35 -4.63
C SER A 41 0.28 33.10 -4.66
N TYR A 42 1.28 33.12 -5.54
CA TYR A 42 2.30 32.07 -5.59
C TYR A 42 3.10 31.95 -4.30
N GLN A 43 3.43 33.09 -3.68
CA GLN A 43 4.17 33.13 -2.43
C GLN A 43 3.36 32.48 -1.30
N GLU A 44 2.09 32.84 -1.15
CA GLU A 44 1.22 32.25 -0.14
C GLU A 44 1.06 30.73 -0.35
N ALA A 45 0.90 30.27 -1.60
CA ALA A 45 0.87 28.85 -1.91
C ALA A 45 2.18 28.12 -1.51
N CYS A 46 3.33 28.76 -1.76
CA CYS A 46 4.64 28.23 -1.38
C CYS A 46 4.80 28.15 0.15
N GLU A 47 4.37 29.17 0.88
CA GLU A 47 4.40 29.20 2.35
C GLU A 47 3.50 28.13 2.98
N VAL A 48 2.32 27.86 2.39
CA VAL A 48 1.47 26.73 2.80
C VAL A 48 2.16 25.40 2.55
N ALA A 49 2.72 25.21 1.34
CA ALA A 49 3.42 23.99 0.97
C ALA A 49 4.65 23.72 1.85
N ASP A 50 5.42 24.76 2.18
CA ASP A 50 6.59 24.67 3.07
C ASP A 50 6.18 24.29 4.49
N ARG A 51 5.10 24.87 5.01
CA ARG A 51 4.57 24.49 6.32
C ARG A 51 4.17 23.02 6.36
N MET A 52 3.55 22.50 5.29
CA MET A 52 3.22 21.08 5.18
C MET A 52 4.49 20.22 5.15
N LEU A 53 5.45 20.56 4.29
CA LEU A 53 6.71 19.83 4.16
C LEU A 53 7.48 19.78 5.50
N PHE A 54 7.72 20.92 6.13
CA PHE A 54 8.47 20.99 7.38
C PHE A 54 7.72 20.36 8.56
N SER A 55 6.39 20.29 8.50
CA SER A 55 5.62 19.57 9.52
C SER A 55 5.94 18.08 9.58
N LEU A 56 6.35 17.45 8.47
CA LEU A 56 6.72 16.03 8.42
C LEU A 56 7.96 15.70 9.27
N GLY A 57 8.82 16.69 9.53
CA GLY A 57 9.96 16.54 10.44
C GLY A 57 9.56 16.52 11.92
N LYS A 58 8.33 16.93 12.25
CA LYS A 58 7.85 16.98 13.65
C LYS A 58 7.41 15.58 14.10
N PRO A 59 7.75 15.17 15.34
CA PRO A 59 7.29 13.89 15.89
C PRO A 59 5.76 13.76 15.85
N GLY A 60 5.28 12.57 15.49
CA GLY A 60 3.85 12.22 15.53
C GLY A 60 3.00 12.72 14.36
N VAL A 61 3.50 13.60 13.48
CA VAL A 61 2.71 14.12 12.35
C VAL A 61 2.37 13.02 11.35
N THR A 62 3.36 12.30 10.83
CA THR A 62 3.14 11.17 9.90
C THR A 62 2.31 10.07 10.57
N GLN A 63 2.57 9.76 11.84
CA GLN A 63 1.80 8.77 12.59
C GLN A 63 0.32 9.15 12.68
N THR A 64 0.02 10.43 12.99
CA THR A 64 -1.36 10.94 13.07
C THR A 64 -2.04 10.88 11.70
N ALA A 65 -1.33 11.26 10.63
CA ALA A 65 -1.86 11.17 9.27
C ALA A 65 -2.17 9.71 8.89
N CYS A 66 -1.27 8.76 9.21
CA CYS A 66 -1.51 7.33 9.03
C CYS A 66 -2.75 6.85 9.80
N GLN A 67 -2.85 7.19 11.09
CA GLN A 67 -3.97 6.78 11.95
C GLN A 67 -5.33 7.33 11.48
N LYS A 68 -5.35 8.55 10.93
CA LYS A 68 -6.57 9.17 10.39
C LYS A 68 -6.95 8.65 9.01
N SER A 69 -6.05 7.96 8.31
CA SER A 69 -6.34 7.43 6.98
C SER A 69 -7.50 6.44 7.05
N LYS A 70 -8.50 6.65 6.20
CA LYS A 70 -9.62 5.70 6.01
C LYS A 70 -9.31 4.65 4.94
N ILE A 71 -8.22 4.86 4.19
CA ILE A 71 -7.78 4.01 3.10
C ILE A 71 -6.48 3.32 3.53
N GLY A 72 -6.41 2.02 3.29
CA GLY A 72 -5.25 1.20 3.61
C GLY A 72 -5.44 0.32 4.84
N LYS A 73 -4.51 -0.63 4.97
CA LYS A 73 -4.46 -1.59 6.07
C LYS A 73 -3.58 -1.05 7.19
N HIS A 74 -4.16 -0.86 8.36
CA HIS A 74 -3.41 -0.53 9.57
C HIS A 74 -2.86 -1.77 10.25
N THR A 75 -1.62 -1.66 10.70
CA THR A 75 -1.01 -2.56 11.68
C THR A 75 -0.58 -1.76 12.91
N ARG A 76 0.00 -2.43 13.90
CA ARG A 76 0.52 -1.77 15.11
C ARG A 76 1.60 -0.71 14.80
N SER A 77 2.33 -0.87 13.70
CA SER A 77 3.51 -0.04 13.38
C SER A 77 3.51 0.52 11.96
N ALA A 78 2.45 0.34 11.18
CA ALA A 78 2.43 0.86 9.83
C ALA A 78 1.02 1.04 9.25
N LEU A 79 0.95 1.89 8.23
CA LEU A 79 -0.14 1.95 7.26
C LEU A 79 0.36 1.40 5.92
N TYR A 80 -0.39 0.49 5.33
CA TYR A 80 -0.12 -0.04 4.00
C TYR A 80 -1.22 0.40 3.05
N VAL A 81 -0.85 0.93 1.89
CA VAL A 81 -1.79 1.36 0.84
C VAL A 81 -1.33 0.82 -0.50
N HIS A 82 -2.29 0.50 -1.37
CA HIS A 82 -1.96 0.20 -2.77
C HIS A 82 -1.57 1.50 -3.50
N VAL A 83 -0.62 1.43 -4.43
CA VAL A 83 -0.14 2.63 -5.16
C VAL A 83 -1.26 3.38 -5.88
N CYS A 84 -2.30 2.68 -6.33
CA CYS A 84 -3.46 3.29 -6.99
C CYS A 84 -4.26 4.22 -6.08
N THR A 85 -4.17 4.05 -4.76
CA THR A 85 -4.92 4.85 -3.78
C THR A 85 -4.11 6.00 -3.19
N LEU A 86 -2.83 6.13 -3.56
CA LEU A 86 -1.95 7.21 -3.06
C LEU A 86 -2.51 8.60 -3.33
N GLN A 87 -3.28 8.81 -4.40
CA GLN A 87 -3.86 10.12 -4.68
C GLN A 87 -5.06 10.47 -3.79
N GLU A 88 -5.58 9.50 -3.04
CA GLU A 88 -6.77 9.62 -2.20
C GLU A 88 -6.44 9.69 -0.70
N ILE A 89 -5.18 9.44 -0.32
CA ILE A 89 -4.73 9.58 1.07
C ILE A 89 -4.34 11.02 1.41
N ASP A 90 -4.10 11.26 2.70
CA ASP A 90 -3.71 12.56 3.24
C ASP A 90 -2.52 13.16 2.47
N PRO A 91 -2.58 14.45 2.08
CA PRO A 91 -1.52 15.09 1.32
C PRO A 91 -0.16 15.09 2.03
N LEU A 92 -0.12 15.03 3.37
CA LEU A 92 1.13 14.88 4.11
C LEU A 92 1.79 13.52 3.83
N LEU A 93 1.02 12.44 3.73
CA LEU A 93 1.55 11.13 3.37
C LEU A 93 2.01 11.09 1.91
N ARG A 94 1.34 11.82 1.02
CA ARG A 94 1.75 11.98 -0.38
C ARG A 94 3.06 12.75 -0.51
N ILE A 95 3.24 13.82 0.28
CA ILE A 95 4.53 14.53 0.35
C ILE A 95 5.59 13.61 0.96
N TYR A 96 5.28 12.86 2.01
CA TYR A 96 6.21 11.94 2.66
C TYR A 96 6.72 10.85 1.70
N GLU A 97 5.83 10.24 0.92
CA GLU A 97 6.19 9.30 -0.14
C GLU A 97 7.01 9.99 -1.24
N GLY A 98 6.59 11.19 -1.68
CA GLY A 98 7.32 11.97 -2.68
C GLY A 98 8.74 12.35 -2.25
N CYS A 99 8.96 12.66 -0.96
CA CYS A 99 10.30 12.88 -0.41
C CYS A 99 11.16 11.62 -0.55
N ALA A 100 10.58 10.44 -0.34
CA ALA A 100 11.30 9.18 -0.39
C ALA A 100 11.59 8.70 -1.81
N SER A 101 10.63 8.81 -2.73
CA SER A 101 10.82 8.42 -4.14
C SER A 101 11.84 9.32 -4.84
N ARG A 102 12.05 10.54 -4.37
CA ARG A 102 13.17 11.38 -4.84
C ARG A 102 14.56 10.81 -4.52
N THR A 103 14.70 10.05 -3.44
CA THR A 103 15.99 9.46 -3.04
C THR A 103 16.45 8.35 -3.98
N ILE A 104 15.52 7.58 -4.55
CA ILE A 104 15.82 6.40 -5.37
C ILE A 104 15.33 6.49 -6.82
N GLY A 105 14.72 7.60 -7.20
CA GLY A 105 13.96 7.72 -8.43
C GLY A 105 12.56 7.11 -8.29
N ARG A 106 11.72 7.33 -9.30
CA ARG A 106 10.35 6.79 -9.29
C ARG A 106 10.39 5.27 -9.20
N VAL A 107 9.71 4.73 -8.19
CA VAL A 107 9.65 3.29 -7.94
C VAL A 107 8.56 2.68 -8.81
N ASP A 108 8.89 2.47 -10.08
CA ASP A 108 7.96 1.86 -11.03
C ASP A 108 7.69 0.40 -10.66
N GLY A 109 6.42 -0.02 -10.79
CA GLY A 109 5.98 -1.39 -10.51
C GLY A 109 5.75 -1.73 -9.04
N ALA A 110 5.96 -0.80 -8.09
CA ALA A 110 5.57 -1.02 -6.70
C ALA A 110 4.05 -1.27 -6.60
N THR A 111 3.66 -2.27 -5.82
CA THR A 111 2.25 -2.60 -5.58
C THR A 111 1.73 -1.87 -4.35
N LEU A 112 2.46 -1.97 -3.23
CA LEU A 112 2.09 -1.34 -1.97
C LEU A 112 3.17 -0.36 -1.49
N VAL A 113 2.70 0.72 -0.86
CA VAL A 113 3.53 1.61 -0.06
C VAL A 113 3.22 1.38 1.41
N LYS A 114 4.26 1.14 2.21
CA LYS A 114 4.20 0.97 3.65
C LYS A 114 4.79 2.21 4.33
N PHE A 115 3.96 2.96 5.03
CA PHE A 115 4.37 4.05 5.90
C PHE A 115 4.60 3.49 7.31
N CYS A 116 5.84 3.51 7.80
CA CYS A 116 6.11 3.11 9.18
C CYS A 116 5.69 4.24 10.13
N THR A 117 5.00 3.89 11.21
CA THR A 117 4.51 4.85 12.21
C THR A 117 5.37 4.90 13.46
N ASP A 118 6.23 3.90 13.65
CA ASP A 118 7.17 3.74 14.76
C ASP A 118 8.56 4.32 14.47
N LYS A 119 8.90 4.49 13.19
CA LYS A 119 10.18 5.03 12.70
C LYS A 119 9.99 5.79 11.40
N GLN A 120 10.93 6.67 11.07
CA GLN A 120 10.92 7.46 9.83
C GLN A 120 11.40 6.61 8.65
N GLN A 121 10.60 5.60 8.30
CA GLN A 121 10.88 4.69 7.20
C GLN A 121 9.66 4.53 6.32
N ILE A 122 9.93 4.36 5.02
CA ILE A 122 8.93 3.94 4.05
C ILE A 122 9.40 2.65 3.39
N SER A 123 8.47 1.85 2.88
CA SER A 123 8.83 0.69 2.06
C SER A 123 7.93 0.55 0.85
N TYR A 124 8.53 0.13 -0.26
CA TYR A 124 7.83 -0.25 -1.48
C TYR A 124 7.86 -1.77 -1.58
N LEU A 125 6.68 -2.36 -1.74
CA LEU A 125 6.50 -3.82 -1.79
C LEU A 125 5.92 -4.21 -3.13
N PHE A 126 6.49 -5.25 -3.74
CA PHE A 126 6.17 -5.68 -5.09
C PHE A 126 5.47 -7.05 -5.04
N TYR A 127 4.26 -7.08 -5.55
CA TYR A 127 3.42 -8.27 -5.71
C TYR A 127 2.93 -8.29 -7.16
N PRO A 128 3.71 -8.81 -8.12
CA PRO A 128 3.35 -8.81 -9.54
C PRO A 128 1.99 -9.46 -9.81
N GLU A 129 1.62 -10.46 -9.01
CA GLU A 129 0.39 -11.24 -9.10
C GLU A 129 -0.72 -10.69 -8.19
N PHE A 130 -0.65 -9.42 -7.77
CA PHE A 130 -1.62 -8.81 -6.84
C PHE A 130 -3.07 -8.97 -7.27
N ASP A 131 -3.35 -8.89 -8.56
CA ASP A 131 -4.72 -9.00 -9.08
C ASP A 131 -5.17 -10.45 -9.21
N THR A 132 -4.27 -11.35 -9.63
CA THR A 132 -4.62 -12.70 -10.09
C THR A 132 -4.48 -13.78 -9.01
N ASP A 133 -3.50 -13.67 -8.11
CA ASP A 133 -3.31 -14.62 -7.02
C ASP A 133 -4.16 -14.20 -5.81
N PRO A 134 -4.94 -15.09 -5.15
CA PRO A 134 -5.63 -14.77 -3.90
C PRO A 134 -4.69 -14.28 -2.80
N HIS A 135 -3.49 -14.87 -2.67
CA HIS A 135 -2.47 -14.50 -1.69
C HIS A 135 -1.09 -14.37 -2.35
N PRO A 136 -0.87 -13.30 -3.12
CA PRO A 136 0.35 -13.12 -3.87
C PRO A 136 1.56 -13.12 -2.94
N ALA A 137 2.63 -13.76 -3.39
CA ALA A 137 3.91 -13.72 -2.69
C ALA A 137 4.59 -12.37 -2.87
N LEU A 138 5.24 -11.90 -1.81
CA LEU A 138 6.12 -10.75 -1.90
C LEU A 138 7.29 -11.15 -2.81
N HIS A 139 7.45 -10.43 -3.91
CA HIS A 139 8.54 -10.67 -4.87
C HIS A 139 9.81 -9.95 -4.45
N THR A 140 9.71 -8.64 -4.20
CA THR A 140 10.81 -7.79 -3.76
C THR A 140 10.30 -6.74 -2.79
N SER A 141 11.20 -6.18 -1.99
CA SER A 141 10.93 -5.00 -1.17
C SER A 141 12.10 -4.03 -1.19
N ILE A 142 11.78 -2.75 -1.17
CA ILE A 142 12.73 -1.66 -0.97
C ILE A 142 12.33 -0.93 0.29
N ASN A 143 13.24 -0.82 1.26
CA ASN A 143 13.05 -0.04 2.47
C ASN A 143 13.98 1.17 2.43
N ILE A 144 13.47 2.35 2.76
CA ILE A 144 14.24 3.57 2.83
C ILE A 144 14.13 4.12 4.24
N ASP A 145 15.27 4.34 4.88
CA ASP A 145 15.37 5.13 6.09
C ASP A 145 15.51 6.60 5.73
N LEU A 146 14.53 7.44 6.09
CA LEU A 146 14.56 8.86 5.71
C LEU A 146 15.50 9.70 6.58
N LYS A 147 16.03 9.15 7.68
CA LYS A 147 17.04 9.84 8.50
C LYS A 147 18.44 9.61 7.97
N THR A 148 18.77 8.35 7.68
CA THR A 148 20.11 7.98 7.22
C THR A 148 20.24 7.97 5.70
N LEU A 149 19.11 7.97 4.99
CA LEU A 149 19.00 7.74 3.54
C LEU A 149 19.48 6.35 3.11
N ASP A 150 19.62 5.41 4.07
CA ASP A 150 19.97 4.03 3.76
C ASP A 150 18.82 3.34 3.02
N ILE A 151 19.20 2.62 1.97
CA ILE A 151 18.26 1.89 1.12
C ILE A 151 18.59 0.41 1.23
N THR A 152 17.61 -0.38 1.67
CA THR A 152 17.72 -1.84 1.76
C THR A 152 16.82 -2.49 0.73
N HIS A 153 17.43 -3.28 -0.17
CA HIS A 153 16.72 -4.14 -1.11
C HIS A 153 16.66 -5.56 -0.55
N ARG A 154 15.51 -6.22 -0.71
CA ARG A 154 15.35 -7.65 -0.44
C ARG A 154 14.62 -8.31 -1.59
N ASP A 155 15.17 -9.42 -2.05
CA ASP A 155 14.61 -10.26 -3.10
C ASP A 155 14.10 -11.57 -2.49
N TYR A 156 12.85 -11.89 -2.80
CA TYR A 156 12.13 -13.08 -2.35
C TYR A 156 11.72 -13.97 -3.53
N SER A 157 12.07 -13.60 -4.77
CA SER A 157 11.69 -14.33 -6.01
C SER A 157 12.12 -15.80 -6.01
N THR A 158 13.25 -16.10 -5.38
CA THR A 158 13.80 -17.46 -5.22
C THR A 158 13.50 -18.09 -3.87
N SER A 159 12.76 -17.41 -3.00
CA SER A 159 12.37 -17.94 -1.70
C SER A 159 11.36 -19.07 -1.89
N ALA A 160 11.67 -20.24 -1.33
CA ALA A 160 10.73 -21.37 -1.30
C ALA A 160 9.47 -21.01 -0.49
N ASN A 161 9.65 -20.28 0.60
CA ASN A 161 8.61 -19.90 1.54
C ASN A 161 8.54 -18.36 1.74
N PRO A 162 8.12 -17.60 0.72
CA PRO A 162 8.07 -16.15 0.79
C PRO A 162 6.91 -15.69 1.70
N PRO A 163 6.99 -14.46 2.24
CA PRO A 163 5.83 -13.79 2.81
C PRO A 163 4.72 -13.67 1.77
N ILE A 164 3.46 -13.84 2.18
CA ILE A 164 2.30 -13.69 1.29
C ILE A 164 1.35 -12.61 1.80
N LEU A 165 0.55 -12.08 0.88
CA LEU A 165 -0.40 -11.01 1.20
C LEU A 165 -1.79 -11.56 1.52
N HIS A 166 -2.39 -11.01 2.57
CA HIS A 166 -3.76 -11.32 3.00
C HIS A 166 -4.62 -10.07 3.05
N ARG A 167 -5.93 -10.27 2.92
CA ARG A 167 -6.93 -9.20 3.04
C ARG A 167 -6.71 -8.07 2.04
N LYS A 168 -6.61 -8.41 0.76
CA LYS A 168 -6.26 -7.46 -0.30
C LYS A 168 -7.26 -6.31 -0.41
N GLU A 169 -8.52 -6.53 -0.03
CA GLU A 169 -9.57 -5.51 -0.01
C GLU A 169 -9.24 -4.32 0.91
N THR A 170 -8.37 -4.51 1.90
CA THR A 170 -7.99 -3.44 2.83
C THR A 170 -7.00 -2.43 2.26
N PHE A 171 -6.29 -2.74 1.17
CA PHE A 171 -5.27 -1.84 0.60
C PHE A 171 -5.81 -0.93 -0.50
N ILE A 172 -7.01 -1.24 -1.03
CA ILE A 172 -7.65 -0.59 -2.18
C ILE A 172 -8.95 0.10 -1.76
N THR A 173 -9.48 0.96 -2.62
CA THR A 173 -10.76 1.67 -2.40
C THR A 173 -11.95 0.84 -2.88
N LEU A 174 -13.15 1.22 -2.42
CA LEU A 174 -14.42 0.60 -2.83
C LEU A 174 -14.69 0.69 -4.34
N SER A 175 -14.12 1.69 -5.01
CA SER A 175 -14.23 1.90 -6.45
C SER A 175 -13.29 1.03 -7.27
N HIS A 176 -12.35 0.31 -6.64
CA HIS A 176 -11.43 -0.57 -7.34
C HIS A 176 -12.20 -1.76 -7.96
N PRO A 177 -11.97 -2.10 -9.25
CA PRO A 177 -12.75 -3.14 -9.94
C PRO A 177 -12.75 -4.51 -9.23
N LEU A 178 -11.63 -4.87 -8.60
CA LEU A 178 -11.47 -6.13 -7.88
C LEU A 178 -11.85 -6.08 -6.40
N TYR A 179 -12.31 -4.93 -5.88
CA TYR A 179 -12.64 -4.77 -4.46
C TYR A 179 -13.65 -5.82 -3.98
N ALA A 180 -14.77 -5.97 -4.69
CA ALA A 180 -15.84 -6.89 -4.29
C ALA A 180 -15.37 -8.35 -4.25
N GLN A 181 -14.56 -8.76 -5.22
CA GLN A 181 -13.98 -10.10 -5.28
C GLN A 181 -13.04 -10.37 -4.09
N PHE A 182 -12.15 -9.43 -3.78
CA PHE A 182 -11.23 -9.58 -2.65
C PHE A 182 -11.97 -9.57 -1.31
N ALA A 183 -12.99 -8.72 -1.17
CA ALA A 183 -13.81 -8.67 0.04
C ALA A 183 -14.60 -9.98 0.24
N GLN A 184 -15.13 -10.57 -0.83
CA GLN A 184 -15.81 -11.85 -0.78
C GLN A 184 -14.88 -12.99 -0.35
N LEU A 185 -13.66 -13.05 -0.92
CA LEU A 185 -12.65 -14.02 -0.51
C LEU A 185 -12.35 -13.89 1.00
N THR A 186 -12.06 -12.67 1.45
CA THR A 186 -11.78 -12.42 2.88
C THR A 186 -12.96 -12.83 3.77
N SER A 187 -14.21 -12.60 3.36
CA SER A 187 -15.39 -13.04 4.13
C SER A 187 -15.43 -14.56 4.29
N GLN A 188 -15.22 -15.29 3.18
CA GLN A 188 -15.19 -16.77 3.21
C GLN A 188 -14.08 -17.29 4.12
N GLU A 189 -12.91 -16.67 4.07
CA GLU A 189 -11.77 -17.05 4.90
C GLU A 189 -12.00 -16.77 6.38
N ASP A 190 -12.60 -15.63 6.72
CA ASP A 190 -12.89 -15.23 8.09
C ASP A 190 -14.00 -16.10 8.72
N GLU A 191 -15.06 -16.40 7.95
CA GLU A 191 -16.15 -17.31 8.35
C GLU A 191 -15.63 -18.72 8.67
N LEU A 192 -14.62 -19.18 7.91
CA LEU A 192 -13.94 -20.46 8.15
C LEU A 192 -12.85 -20.38 9.23
N GLY A 193 -12.57 -19.19 9.77
CA GLY A 193 -11.58 -18.95 10.80
C GLY A 193 -10.12 -18.94 10.32
N LEU A 194 -9.87 -18.93 9.01
CA LEU A 194 -8.54 -19.04 8.41
C LEU A 194 -7.64 -17.84 8.73
N LEU A 195 -8.22 -16.69 9.09
CA LEU A 195 -7.48 -15.44 9.31
C LEU A 195 -7.16 -15.14 10.80
N LYS A 196 -7.48 -16.06 11.71
CA LYS A 196 -7.32 -15.86 13.17
C LYS A 196 -5.85 -15.86 13.59
N ASP A 197 -5.05 -16.85 13.15
CA ASP A 197 -3.65 -17.02 13.56
C ASP A 197 -2.67 -16.30 12.63
N LYS A 198 -2.60 -14.97 12.77
CA LYS A 198 -1.79 -14.08 11.93
C LYS A 198 -0.29 -14.43 11.85
N SER A 199 0.28 -15.07 12.87
CA SER A 199 1.69 -15.47 12.88
C SER A 199 1.98 -16.69 12.02
N GLU A 200 0.99 -17.58 11.82
CA GLU A 200 1.20 -18.84 11.09
C GLU A 200 0.90 -18.69 9.60
N ILE A 201 -0.02 -17.79 9.23
CA ILE A 201 -0.48 -17.64 7.85
C ILE A 201 0.38 -16.70 7.00
N GLY A 202 1.39 -16.04 7.59
CA GLY A 202 2.15 -14.98 6.92
C GLY A 202 3.08 -15.44 5.80
N THR A 203 3.29 -16.75 5.64
CA THR A 203 4.19 -17.34 4.64
C THR A 203 3.44 -18.37 3.80
N ARG A 204 3.95 -18.66 2.59
CA ARG A 204 3.32 -19.60 1.66
C ARG A 204 3.08 -20.98 2.28
N ASP A 205 4.10 -21.56 2.90
CA ASP A 205 4.01 -22.90 3.50
C ASP A 205 3.08 -22.89 4.72
N GLY A 206 3.17 -21.84 5.53
CA GLY A 206 2.29 -21.66 6.69
C GLY A 206 0.82 -21.58 6.28
N TRP A 207 0.52 -20.81 5.23
CA TRP A 207 -0.82 -20.73 4.67
C TRP A 207 -1.29 -22.05 4.06
N GLN A 208 -0.46 -22.73 3.28
CA GLN A 208 -0.81 -24.01 2.68
C GLN A 208 -1.09 -25.08 3.74
N LYS A 209 -0.29 -25.10 4.81
CA LYS A 209 -0.53 -25.95 5.98
C LYS A 209 -1.89 -25.63 6.61
N HIS A 210 -2.19 -24.34 6.83
CA HIS A 210 -3.43 -23.90 7.43
C HIS A 210 -4.67 -24.31 6.62
N LEU A 211 -4.63 -24.15 5.28
CA LEU A 211 -5.68 -24.62 4.38
C LEU A 211 -5.88 -26.14 4.46
N ASN A 212 -4.79 -26.91 4.55
CA ASN A 212 -4.84 -28.37 4.66
C ASN A 212 -5.48 -28.83 5.97
N GLU A 213 -5.15 -28.17 7.10
CA GLU A 213 -5.72 -28.47 8.42
C GLU A 213 -7.23 -28.19 8.47
N HIS A 214 -7.69 -27.17 7.76
CA HIS A 214 -9.11 -26.85 7.61
C HIS A 214 -9.81 -27.66 6.51
N GLY A 215 -9.07 -28.49 5.76
CA GLY A 215 -9.62 -29.32 4.69
C GLY A 215 -10.21 -28.51 3.53
N VAL A 216 -9.63 -27.35 3.24
CA VAL A 216 -10.07 -26.44 2.18
C VAL A 216 -8.97 -26.17 1.16
N GLU A 217 -9.34 -25.56 0.04
CA GLU A 217 -8.42 -25.07 -0.98
C GLU A 217 -8.97 -23.81 -1.63
N LEU A 218 -8.08 -23.04 -2.24
CA LEU A 218 -8.44 -21.86 -3.03
C LEU A 218 -8.47 -22.23 -4.51
N ARG A 219 -9.50 -21.77 -5.22
CA ARG A 219 -9.55 -21.80 -6.69
C ARG A 219 -9.90 -20.41 -7.18
N GLY A 220 -8.91 -19.68 -7.67
CA GLY A 220 -9.01 -18.22 -7.81
C GLY A 220 -9.27 -17.57 -6.45
N HIS A 221 -10.15 -16.57 -6.41
CA HIS A 221 -10.53 -15.86 -5.19
C HIS A 221 -11.76 -16.47 -4.50
N CYS A 222 -11.82 -17.80 -4.41
CA CYS A 222 -12.91 -18.52 -3.75
C CYS A 222 -12.38 -19.73 -2.96
N VAL A 223 -12.95 -19.95 -1.78
CA VAL A 223 -12.63 -21.09 -0.91
C VAL A 223 -13.55 -22.27 -1.20
N PHE A 224 -12.97 -23.47 -1.33
CA PHE A 224 -13.69 -24.73 -1.57
C PHE A 224 -13.32 -25.80 -0.54
N SER A 225 -14.29 -26.59 -0.10
CA SER A 225 -13.99 -27.78 0.71
C SER A 225 -13.35 -28.88 -0.14
N ARG A 226 -12.24 -29.45 0.34
CA ARG A 226 -11.65 -30.65 -0.24
C ARG A 226 -12.54 -31.84 0.09
N LYS A 227 -13.33 -32.31 -0.88
CA LYS A 227 -14.04 -33.59 -0.73
C LYS A 227 -13.00 -34.68 -0.44
N LYS A 228 -13.13 -35.38 0.69
CA LYS A 228 -12.38 -36.63 0.91
C LYS A 228 -12.68 -37.54 -0.28
N SER A 229 -11.66 -37.88 -1.08
CA SER A 229 -11.79 -38.91 -2.10
C SER A 229 -12.37 -40.15 -1.40
N ARG A 230 -13.58 -40.56 -1.78
CA ARG A 230 -14.11 -41.87 -1.39
C ARG A 230 -13.10 -42.89 -1.93
N LYS A 231 -12.22 -43.42 -1.07
CA LYS A 231 -11.49 -44.65 -1.39
C LYS A 231 -12.57 -45.68 -1.75
N SER A 232 -12.59 -46.09 -3.01
CA SER A 232 -13.36 -47.24 -3.46
C SER A 232 -12.99 -48.41 -2.57
N ARG A 233 -13.93 -48.82 -1.70
CA ARG A 233 -13.89 -50.14 -1.09
C ARG A 233 -14.03 -51.13 -2.26
N ASN A 234 -12.92 -51.60 -2.81
CA ASN A 234 -12.93 -52.87 -3.51
C ASN A 234 -13.27 -53.93 -2.46
N LYS A 235 -14.56 -54.27 -2.39
CA LYS A 235 -14.97 -55.61 -1.98
C LYS A 235 -14.55 -56.54 -3.12
N SER A 236 -13.37 -57.13 -3.02
CA SER A 236 -13.12 -58.44 -3.61
C SER A 236 -13.67 -59.45 -2.61
N GLY A 237 -14.92 -59.82 -2.82
CA GLY A 237 -15.51 -61.05 -2.28
C GLY A 237 -15.42 -62.13 -3.36
N ASP A 238 -15.27 -63.36 -2.86
CA ASP A 238 -15.09 -64.66 -3.52
C ASP A 238 -13.69 -64.98 -4.06
#